data_AF-A0A970LT43-F1
#
_entry.id   AF-A0A970LT43-F1
#
_cell.length_a   1.000
_cell.length_b   1.000
_cell.length_c   1.000
_cell.angle_alpha   90.00
_cell.angle_beta   90.00
_cell.angle_gamma   90.00
#
_symmetry.space_group_name_H-M   'P 1'
#
loop_
_entity.id
_entity.type
_entity.pdbx_description
1 polymer ?
#
loop_
_entity_poly.entity_id
_entity_poly.type
_entity_poly.pdbx_seq_one_letter_code
_entity_poly.pdbx_strand_id
1 'polypeptide(L)'
;MNNSTFGRAGEEKAAAFLKIKGYKIIAVNYSSSGGEIDIVAFKRGTLSFTEVKSRSGDGFGLPHEAVDQAKQAKIKKAADGFLREQAAENKIPVYSKLLKRNIYRRIKKRRFDIVEVHMTRNLEAEHINIIENAF
;
A
#
# COMPACT_ATOMS: atom_id res chain seq x y z
N MET A 1 3.33 -21.49 -10.96
CA MET A 1 3.95 -20.34 -10.24
C MET A 1 3.66 -20.50 -8.76
N ASN A 2 4.60 -20.19 -7.88
CA ASN A 2 4.32 -20.18 -6.44
C ASN A 2 3.52 -18.91 -6.09
N ASN A 3 2.65 -18.98 -5.07
CA ASN A 3 1.84 -17.84 -4.65
C ASN A 3 2.69 -16.64 -4.20
N SER A 4 3.88 -16.90 -3.68
CA SER A 4 4.83 -15.86 -3.23
C SER A 4 5.36 -14.99 -4.38
N THR A 5 5.74 -15.57 -5.52
CA THR A 5 6.20 -14.78 -6.69
C THR A 5 5.05 -13.97 -7.28
N PHE A 6 3.85 -14.55 -7.32
CA PHE A 6 2.66 -13.84 -7.80
C PHE A 6 2.26 -12.67 -6.89
N GLY A 7 2.31 -12.86 -5.57
CA GLY A 7 2.10 -11.79 -4.58
C GLY A 7 3.09 -10.64 -4.77
N ARG A 8 4.40 -10.96 -4.76
CA ARG A 8 5.46 -9.95 -4.92
C ARG A 8 5.36 -9.17 -6.23
N ALA A 9 5.06 -9.84 -7.34
CA ALA A 9 4.84 -9.16 -8.62
C ALA A 9 3.67 -8.17 -8.55
N GLY A 10 2.62 -8.51 -7.81
CA GLY A 10 1.50 -7.61 -7.55
C GLY A 10 1.90 -6.40 -6.72
N GLU A 11 2.64 -6.59 -5.63
CA GLU A 11 3.17 -5.50 -4.78
C GLU A 11 4.03 -4.52 -5.59
N GLU A 12 4.94 -5.04 -6.43
CA GLU A 12 5.79 -4.23 -7.29
C GLU A 12 4.98 -3.36 -8.26
N LYS A 13 3.96 -3.95 -8.91
CA LYS A 13 3.08 -3.23 -9.84
C LYS A 13 2.15 -2.25 -9.12
N ALA A 14 1.63 -2.60 -7.96
CA ALA A 14 0.86 -1.71 -7.10
C ALA A 14 1.68 -0.48 -6.70
N ALA A 15 2.92 -0.67 -6.25
CA ALA A 15 3.81 0.43 -5.88
C ALA A 15 4.14 1.33 -7.09
N ALA A 16 4.37 0.74 -8.27
CA ALA A 16 4.59 1.49 -9.51
C ALA A 16 3.34 2.31 -9.90
N PHE A 17 2.16 1.69 -9.85
CA PHE A 17 0.88 2.35 -10.13
C PHE A 17 0.61 3.52 -9.19
N LEU A 18 0.81 3.33 -7.88
CA LEU A 18 0.66 4.39 -6.88
C LEU A 18 1.61 5.57 -7.17
N LYS A 19 2.86 5.31 -7.57
CA LYS A 19 3.80 6.37 -8.00
C LYS A 19 3.25 7.17 -9.19
N ILE A 20 2.71 6.49 -10.20
CA ILE A 20 2.07 7.13 -11.38
C ILE A 20 0.87 7.99 -10.93
N LYS A 21 0.07 7.50 -9.98
CA LYS A 21 -1.05 8.26 -9.38
C LYS A 21 -0.61 9.39 -8.44
N GLY A 22 0.70 9.67 -8.34
CA GLY A 22 1.26 10.79 -7.58
C GLY A 22 1.50 10.52 -6.10
N TYR A 23 1.41 9.27 -5.66
CA TYR A 23 1.83 8.87 -4.33
C TYR A 23 3.35 8.85 -4.22
N LYS A 24 3.85 9.10 -3.01
CA LYS A 24 5.24 8.88 -2.62
C LYS A 24 5.29 7.63 -1.77
N ILE A 25 5.97 6.60 -2.26
CA ILE A 25 6.16 5.37 -1.48
C ILE A 25 7.11 5.67 -0.34
N ILE A 26 6.69 5.35 0.88
CA ILE A 26 7.44 5.57 2.12
C ILE A 26 8.08 4.25 2.57
N ALA A 27 7.31 3.17 2.52
CA ALA A 27 7.79 1.82 2.81
C ALA A 27 7.04 0.80 1.95
N VAL A 28 7.68 -0.35 1.76
CA VAL A 28 7.09 -1.57 1.18
C VAL A 28 7.41 -2.73 2.11
N ASN A 29 6.49 -3.69 2.22
CA ASN A 29 6.60 -4.90 3.04
C ASN A 29 7.01 -4.58 4.48
N TYR A 30 6.34 -3.59 5.07
CA TYR A 30 6.57 -3.19 6.45
C TYR A 30 6.01 -4.25 7.39
N SER A 31 6.83 -4.69 8.34
CA SER A 31 6.43 -5.65 9.36
C SER A 31 6.73 -5.09 10.75
N SER A 32 5.85 -5.38 11.68
CA SER A 32 5.97 -5.05 13.10
C SER A 32 5.54 -6.25 13.93
N SER A 33 5.78 -6.22 15.25
CA SER A 33 5.34 -7.28 16.17
C SER A 33 3.83 -7.57 16.16
N GLY A 34 3.02 -6.71 15.53
CA GLY A 34 1.57 -6.79 15.51
C GLY A 34 0.91 -7.08 14.16
N GLY A 35 1.67 -7.10 13.06
CA GLY A 35 1.11 -7.23 11.71
C GLY A 35 2.02 -6.65 10.64
N GLU A 36 1.54 -6.70 9.41
CA GLU A 36 2.24 -6.30 8.20
C GLU A 36 1.43 -5.28 7.39
N ILE A 37 2.12 -4.50 6.57
CA ILE A 37 1.55 -3.56 5.60
C ILE A 37 2.36 -3.66 4.31
N ASP A 38 1.71 -4.02 3.22
CA ASP A 38 2.37 -4.22 1.93
C ASP A 38 2.97 -2.91 1.41
N ILE A 39 2.20 -1.81 1.47
CA ILE A 39 2.68 -0.50 1.00
C ILE A 39 2.24 0.61 1.94
N VAL A 40 3.19 1.47 2.34
CA VAL A 40 2.90 2.75 2.97
C VAL A 40 3.19 3.88 1.99
N ALA A 41 2.18 4.71 1.71
CA ALA A 41 2.26 5.72 0.66
C ALA A 41 1.71 7.08 1.12
N PHE A 42 2.37 8.16 0.72
CA PHE A 42 1.96 9.53 1.07
C PHE A 42 1.50 10.32 -0.16
N LYS A 43 0.34 10.98 -0.05
CA LYS A 43 -0.16 11.89 -1.08
C LYS A 43 -0.97 13.02 -0.46
N ARG A 44 -0.56 14.27 -0.75
CA ARG A 44 -1.30 15.50 -0.39
C ARG A 44 -1.75 15.56 1.09
N GLY A 45 -0.89 15.12 2.02
CA GLY A 45 -1.20 15.10 3.46
C GLY A 45 -1.93 13.84 3.94
N THR A 46 -2.26 12.92 3.06
CA THR A 46 -2.81 11.60 3.42
C THR A 46 -1.67 10.60 3.50
N LEU A 47 -1.56 9.91 4.63
CA LEU A 47 -0.73 8.71 4.77
C LEU A 47 -1.64 7.49 4.61
N SER A 48 -1.43 6.77 3.51
CA SER A 48 -2.15 5.54 3.16
C SER A 48 -1.38 4.32 3.63
N PHE A 49 -2.07 3.43 4.32
CA PHE A 49 -1.64 2.09 4.65
C PHE A 49 -2.40 1.13 3.74
N THR A 50 -1.69 0.48 2.83
CA THR A 50 -2.30 -0.20 1.69
C THR A 50 -2.00 -1.69 1.73
N GLU A 51 -3.05 -2.50 1.66
CA GLU A 51 -2.98 -3.94 1.36
C GLU A 51 -3.06 -4.14 -0.17
N VAL A 52 -2.27 -5.06 -0.71
CA VAL A 52 -2.25 -5.41 -2.12
C VAL A 52 -2.90 -6.77 -2.32
N LYS A 53 -3.88 -6.83 -3.24
CA LYS A 53 -4.54 -8.08 -3.62
C LYS A 53 -4.25 -8.40 -5.08
N SER A 54 -3.37 -9.36 -5.30
CA SER A 54 -3.12 -9.93 -6.62
C SER A 54 -4.26 -10.86 -7.04
N ARG A 55 -4.76 -10.71 -8.26
CA ARG A 55 -5.84 -11.50 -8.86
C ARG A 55 -5.38 -12.10 -10.19
N SER A 56 -5.73 -13.35 -10.46
CA SER A 56 -5.40 -14.05 -11.72
C SER A 56 -6.66 -14.29 -12.56
N GLY A 57 -6.51 -14.14 -13.89
CA GLY A 57 -7.51 -14.55 -14.89
C GLY A 57 -8.58 -13.51 -15.26
N ASP A 58 -9.34 -13.86 -16.31
CA ASP A 58 -10.32 -13.04 -17.04
C ASP A 58 -11.64 -12.81 -16.26
N GLY A 59 -11.70 -13.34 -15.04
CA GLY A 59 -12.84 -13.18 -14.15
C GLY A 59 -12.90 -11.75 -13.63
N PHE A 60 -13.66 -10.89 -14.30
CA PHE A 60 -14.33 -9.75 -13.67
C PHE A 60 -15.37 -10.29 -12.65
N GLY A 61 -14.91 -11.00 -11.62
CA GLY A 61 -15.69 -11.33 -10.45
C GLY A 61 -15.87 -10.08 -9.60
N LEU A 62 -17.02 -9.95 -8.96
CA LEU A 62 -17.40 -8.82 -8.11
C LEU A 62 -16.25 -8.41 -7.17
N PRO A 63 -15.87 -7.12 -7.11
CA PRO A 63 -14.80 -6.67 -6.25
C PRO A 63 -15.32 -6.65 -4.82
N HIS A 64 -15.22 -7.73 -4.04
CA HIS A 64 -15.47 -7.65 -2.59
C HIS A 64 -15.09 -8.87 -1.74
N GLU A 65 -13.89 -9.44 -1.88
CA GLU A 65 -13.30 -9.99 -0.65
C GLU A 65 -12.88 -8.80 0.21
N ALA A 66 -13.80 -8.36 1.08
CA ALA A 66 -13.45 -7.43 2.14
C ALA A 66 -12.26 -7.99 2.91
N VAL A 67 -11.33 -7.12 3.32
CA VAL A 67 -10.32 -7.52 4.30
C VAL A 67 -11.07 -7.85 5.58
N ASP A 68 -10.95 -9.08 6.07
CA ASP A 68 -11.66 -9.50 7.27
C ASP A 68 -11.24 -8.67 8.49
N GLN A 69 -12.08 -8.63 9.53
CA GLN A 69 -11.83 -7.81 10.71
C GLN A 69 -10.50 -8.14 11.41
N ALA A 70 -10.05 -9.40 11.37
CA ALA A 70 -8.81 -9.82 12.00
C ALA A 70 -7.58 -9.25 11.25
N LYS A 71 -7.59 -9.29 9.92
CA LYS A 71 -6.55 -8.68 9.08
C LYS A 71 -6.60 -7.16 9.17
N GLN A 72 -7.79 -6.54 9.21
CA GLN A 72 -7.91 -5.09 9.47
C GLN A 72 -7.26 -4.70 10.81
N ALA A 73 -7.50 -5.46 11.88
CA ALA A 73 -6.91 -5.21 13.19
C ALA A 73 -5.37 -5.31 13.16
N LYS A 74 -4.82 -6.30 12.44
CA LYS A 74 -3.36 -6.45 12.25
C LYS A 74 -2.77 -5.26 11.49
N ILE A 75 -3.41 -4.82 10.40
CA ILE A 75 -2.96 -3.67 9.61
C ILE A 75 -3.02 -2.38 10.45
N LYS A 76 -4.10 -2.18 11.22
CA LYS A 76 -4.22 -1.03 12.14
C LYS A 76 -3.11 -1.03 13.20
N LYS A 77 -2.82 -2.20 13.80
CA LYS A 77 -1.73 -2.35 14.76
C LYS A 77 -0.35 -2.09 14.14
N ALA A 78 -0.12 -2.57 12.93
CA ALA A 78 1.09 -2.29 12.18
C ALA A 78 1.22 -0.80 11.82
N ALA A 79 0.11 -0.13 11.49
CA ALA A 79 0.12 1.29 11.17
C ALA A 79 0.50 2.13 12.39
N ASP A 80 0.03 1.74 13.58
CA ASP A 80 0.45 2.36 14.83
C ASP A 80 1.95 2.13 15.11
N GLY A 81 2.47 0.93 14.83
CA GLY A 81 3.90 0.62 14.88
C GLY A 81 4.71 1.52 13.96
N PHE A 82 4.31 1.59 12.69
CA PHE A 82 4.94 2.42 11.69
C PHE A 82 5.00 3.89 12.10
N LEU A 83 3.91 4.42 12.65
CA LEU A 83 3.85 5.81 13.09
C LEU A 83 4.75 6.10 14.28
N ARG A 84 4.89 5.17 15.23
CA ARG A 84 5.83 5.32 16.36
C ARG A 84 7.28 5.33 15.89
N GLU A 85 7.60 4.55 14.87
CA GLU A 85 8.98 4.40 14.37
C GLU A 85 9.39 5.49 13.39
N GLN A 86 8.48 5.89 12.49
CA GLN A 86 8.83 6.69 11.32
C GLN A 86 8.27 8.12 11.36
N ALA A 87 7.23 8.39 12.16
CA ALA A 87 6.62 9.71 12.22
C ALA A 87 7.09 10.48 13.47
N ALA A 88 7.44 11.76 13.26
CA ALA A 88 7.78 12.69 14.33
C ALA A 88 6.89 13.92 14.23
N GLU A 89 6.22 14.30 15.33
CA GLU A 89 5.30 15.46 15.36
C GLU A 89 4.24 15.46 14.25
N ASN A 90 3.66 14.29 13.93
CA ASN A 90 2.74 14.10 12.80
C ASN A 90 3.36 14.50 11.44
N LYS A 91 4.68 14.37 11.27
CA LYS A 91 5.36 14.52 9.98
C LYS A 91 6.04 13.21 9.61
N ILE A 92 6.11 12.94 8.31
CA ILE A 92 6.79 11.78 7.74
C ILE A 92 7.89 12.25 6.77
N PRO A 93 9.08 11.62 6.75
CA PRO A 93 10.07 11.89 5.71
C PRO A 93 9.54 11.44 4.35
N VAL A 94 9.64 12.32 3.37
CA VAL A 94 9.28 12.05 1.97
C VAL A 94 10.46 12.47 1.09
N TYR A 95 10.95 11.57 0.25
CA TYR A 95 12.04 11.89 -0.66
C TYR A 95 11.60 12.89 -1.73
N SER A 96 12.28 14.03 -1.79
CA SER A 96 12.10 15.04 -2.83
C SER A 96 13.09 14.81 -3.96
N LYS A 97 12.59 14.40 -5.13
CA LYS A 97 13.43 14.26 -6.34
C LYS A 97 14.10 15.58 -6.73
N LEU A 98 13.41 16.71 -6.55
CA LEU A 98 13.92 18.04 -6.87
C LEU A 98 15.09 18.43 -5.97
N LEU A 99 15.00 18.15 -4.66
CA LEU A 99 16.02 18.55 -3.68
C LEU A 99 17.04 17.45 -3.38
N LYS A 100 16.86 16.26 -3.97
CA LYS A 100 17.66 15.04 -3.74
C LYS A 100 17.84 14.67 -2.27
N ARG A 101 16.85 14.97 -1.42
CA ARG A 101 16.87 14.69 0.03
C ARG A 101 15.47 14.43 0.57
N ASN A 102 15.41 13.85 1.76
CA ASN A 102 14.16 13.74 2.51
C ASN A 102 13.72 15.11 3.01
N ILE A 103 12.42 15.38 2.88
CA ILE A 103 11.75 16.52 3.48
C ILE A 103 10.60 16.02 4.34
N TYR A 104 10.38 16.66 5.48
CA TYR A 104 9.29 16.30 6.38
C TYR A 104 7.98 16.89 5.87
N ARG A 105 6.99 16.03 5.67
CA ARG A 105 5.63 16.42 5.26
C ARG A 105 4.65 16.10 6.35
N ARG A 106 3.79 17.07 6.68
CA ARG A 106 2.74 16.90 7.69
C ARG A 106 1.69 15.88 7.22
N ILE A 107 1.39 14.93 8.09
CA ILE A 107 0.28 14.00 8.00
C ILE A 107 -0.96 14.75 8.49
N LYS A 108 -1.94 14.93 7.60
CA LYS A 108 -3.24 15.53 7.90
C LYS A 108 -4.28 14.47 8.24
N LYS A 109 -4.21 13.33 7.57
CA LYS A 109 -5.09 12.18 7.81
C LYS A 109 -4.39 10.86 7.48
N ARG A 110 -4.90 9.80 8.08
CA ARG A 110 -4.52 8.41 7.84
C ARG A 110 -5.65 7.74 7.07
N ARG A 111 -5.31 6.76 6.23
CA ARG A 111 -6.29 6.03 5.44
C ARG A 111 -5.83 4.59 5.27
N PHE A 112 -6.78 3.64 5.26
CA PHE A 112 -6.51 2.25 4.93
C PHE A 112 -7.11 1.96 3.56
N ASP A 113 -6.27 1.54 2.63
CA ASP A 113 -6.63 1.34 1.22
C ASP A 113 -6.39 -0.12 0.81
N ILE A 114 -7.06 -0.55 -0.25
CA ILE A 114 -6.74 -1.79 -0.94
C ILE A 114 -6.33 -1.43 -2.37
N VAL A 115 -5.25 -2.05 -2.86
CA VAL A 115 -4.89 -2.03 -4.28
C VAL A 115 -5.09 -3.41 -4.87
N GLU A 116 -6.01 -3.53 -5.81
CA GLU A 116 -6.25 -4.77 -6.54
C GLU A 116 -5.45 -4.76 -7.83
N VAL A 117 -4.67 -5.82 -8.07
CA VAL A 117 -3.81 -5.97 -9.24
C VAL A 117 -4.24 -7.21 -10.00
N HIS A 118 -4.91 -7.03 -11.13
CA HIS A 118 -5.28 -8.12 -12.04
C HIS A 118 -4.11 -8.40 -12.98
N MET A 119 -3.59 -9.63 -12.90
CA MET A 119 -2.42 -10.04 -13.67
C MET A 119 -2.68 -11.27 -14.54
N THR A 120 -2.06 -11.24 -15.72
CA THR A 120 -1.98 -12.42 -16.60
C THR A 120 -1.11 -13.51 -16.00
N ARG A 121 -1.14 -14.69 -16.62
CA ARG A 121 -0.21 -15.80 -16.30
C ARG A 121 1.26 -15.43 -16.49
N ASN A 122 1.57 -14.44 -17.32
CA ASN A 122 2.94 -13.95 -17.54
C ASN A 122 3.33 -12.84 -16.54
N LEU A 123 2.53 -12.62 -15.49
CA LEU A 123 2.73 -11.58 -14.49
C LEU A 123 2.71 -10.17 -15.10
N GLU A 124 1.89 -9.94 -16.12
CA GLU A 124 1.62 -8.58 -16.62
C GLU A 124 0.34 -8.03 -16.03
N ALA A 125 0.34 -6.78 -15.55
CA ALA A 125 -0.87 -6.17 -15.03
C ALA A 125 -1.74 -5.65 -16.16
N GLU A 126 -2.98 -6.11 -16.20
CA GLU A 126 -4.00 -5.66 -17.16
C GLU A 126 -4.83 -4.52 -16.57
N HIS A 127 -5.17 -4.62 -15.29
CA HIS A 127 -5.97 -3.63 -14.59
C HIS A 127 -5.50 -3.49 -13.14
N ILE A 128 -5.41 -2.24 -12.67
CA ILE A 128 -5.07 -1.92 -11.28
C ILE A 128 -6.07 -0.91 -10.74
N ASN A 129 -6.71 -1.25 -9.63
CA ASN A 129 -7.70 -0.41 -8.96
C ASN A 129 -7.23 -0.01 -7.55
N ILE A 130 -7.62 1.18 -7.10
CA ILE A 130 -7.44 1.61 -5.70
C ILE A 130 -8.83 1.74 -5.07
N ILE A 131 -9.08 1.00 -4.01
CA ILE A 131 -10.23 1.16 -3.13
C ILE A 131 -9.78 2.02 -1.95
N GLU A 132 -10.11 3.31 -2.00
CA GLU A 132 -9.72 4.27 -0.96
C GLU A 132 -10.66 4.21 0.25
N ASN A 133 -10.13 4.29 1.47
CA ASN A 133 -10.89 4.11 2.72
C ASN A 133 -11.62 2.77 2.76
N ALA A 134 -10.91 1.70 2.44
CA ALA A 134 -11.47 0.36 2.44
C ALA A 134 -11.97 -0.09 3.82
N PHE A 135 -11.36 0.40 4.93
CA PHE A 135 -11.76 0.11 6.32
C PHE A 135 -11.10 1.03 7.38
#